data_AF-A0A2K4MTA3-F1
#
_entry.id   AF-A0A2K4MTA3-F1
#
_cell.length_a   1.000
_cell.length_b   1.000
_cell.length_c   1.000
_cell.angle_alpha   90.00
_cell.angle_beta   90.00
_cell.angle_gamma   90.00
#
_symmetry.space_group_name_H-M   'P 1'
#
loop_
_entity.id
_entity.type
_entity.pdbx_description
1 polymer ?
#
loop_
_entity_poly.entity_id
_entity_poly.type
_entity_poly.pdbx_seq_one_letter_code
_entity_poly.pdbx_strand_id
1 'polypeptide(L)'
;MLYSRSGISALLDGFITGNLKYNGSNFSSSGLDYNMYSGILSVGVNGSFTANQLTVTSSYANGDKSTTSAPSLPGSGQAASLSAIAGNLAGNSYVPRSGMDGIIVNVANNGQISGQSTISGSGCRFNGTITPDAKLNLYTVSLTFLNNNCALGAGTSVNGAAMLDTQTGRLLGAATTGQSGQGIMFDLHK
;
A
#
# COMPACT_ATOMS: atom_id res chain seq x y z
N MET A 1 0.74 -6.10 -3.81
CA MET A 1 -0.73 -6.21 -3.97
C MET A 1 -1.38 -5.83 -2.64
N LEU A 2 -2.24 -4.83 -2.61
CA LEU A 2 -3.08 -4.51 -1.46
C LEU A 2 -4.35 -5.36 -1.48
N TYR A 3 -4.86 -5.77 -0.32
CA TYR A 3 -6.14 -6.46 -0.21
C TYR A 3 -6.96 -5.97 0.98
N SER A 4 -8.27 -6.08 0.84
CA SER A 4 -9.25 -5.68 1.84
C SER A 4 -9.81 -6.87 2.62
N ARG A 5 -10.53 -6.58 3.70
CA ARG A 5 -11.23 -7.60 4.47
C ARG A 5 -12.30 -8.29 3.63
N SER A 6 -12.42 -9.60 3.79
CA SER A 6 -13.51 -10.37 3.20
C SER A 6 -14.87 -9.76 3.58
N GLY A 7 -15.67 -9.43 2.56
CA GLY A 7 -16.98 -8.80 2.71
C GLY A 7 -16.97 -7.30 3.03
N ILE A 8 -15.81 -6.65 3.24
CA ILE A 8 -15.70 -5.23 3.59
C ILE A 8 -14.56 -4.57 2.79
N SER A 9 -14.88 -4.10 1.58
CA SER A 9 -13.90 -3.50 0.66
C SER A 9 -13.29 -2.17 1.14
N ALA A 10 -13.92 -1.51 2.11
CA ALA A 10 -13.47 -0.24 2.66
C ALA A 10 -12.24 -0.38 3.58
N LEU A 11 -12.02 -1.56 4.17
CA LEU A 11 -10.95 -1.78 5.15
C LEU A 11 -9.82 -2.60 4.53
N LEU A 12 -8.61 -2.03 4.52
CA LEU A 12 -7.39 -2.76 4.17
C LEU A 12 -7.09 -3.78 5.28
N ASP A 13 -6.80 -5.02 4.89
CA ASP A 13 -6.43 -6.10 5.82
C ASP A 13 -4.98 -6.56 5.65
N GLY A 14 -4.33 -6.16 4.56
CA GLY A 14 -2.93 -6.45 4.34
C GLY A 14 -2.46 -6.14 2.95
N PHE A 15 -1.19 -6.45 2.72
CA PHE A 15 -0.59 -6.39 1.40
C PHE A 15 0.48 -7.45 1.23
N ILE A 16 0.63 -7.92 0.00
CA ILE A 16 1.66 -8.88 -0.39
C ILE A 16 2.75 -8.18 -1.18
N THR A 17 4.01 -8.41 -0.82
CA THR A 17 5.19 -8.03 -1.59
C THR A 17 5.89 -9.27 -2.13
N GLY A 18 6.56 -9.14 -3.27
CA GLY A 18 7.28 -10.24 -3.90
C GLY A 18 7.77 -9.85 -5.29
N ASN A 19 8.67 -10.66 -5.83
CA ASN A 19 9.13 -10.51 -7.20
C ASN A 19 8.21 -11.32 -8.11
N LEU A 20 7.40 -10.62 -8.91
CA LEU A 20 6.48 -11.26 -9.84
C LEU A 20 7.27 -11.82 -11.04
N LYS A 21 7.04 -13.09 -11.36
CA LYS A 21 7.46 -13.74 -12.59
C LYS A 21 6.26 -13.79 -13.51
N TYR A 22 6.41 -13.35 -14.76
CA TYR A 22 5.33 -13.29 -15.73
C TYR A 22 5.50 -14.33 -16.84
N ASN A 23 4.38 -14.89 -17.29
CA ASN A 23 4.29 -15.70 -18.49
C ASN A 23 2.96 -15.38 -19.19
N GLY A 24 3.01 -14.47 -20.18
CA GLY A 24 1.82 -13.92 -20.82
C GLY A 24 0.93 -13.18 -19.81
N SER A 25 -0.34 -13.56 -19.74
CA SER A 25 -1.32 -13.04 -18.79
C SER A 25 -1.23 -13.66 -17.40
N ASN A 26 -0.37 -14.66 -17.18
CA ASN A 26 -0.20 -15.32 -15.89
C ASN A 26 1.01 -14.76 -15.16
N PHE A 27 0.95 -14.75 -13.83
CA PHE A 27 2.07 -14.41 -12.98
C PHE A 27 2.14 -15.32 -11.76
N SER A 28 3.35 -15.44 -11.22
CA SER A 28 3.60 -16.14 -9.96
C SER A 28 4.67 -15.43 -9.14
N SER A 29 4.65 -15.65 -7.84
CA SER A 29 5.63 -15.10 -6.93
C SER A 29 5.71 -15.90 -5.64
N SER A 30 6.87 -15.84 -4.99
CA SER A 30 7.01 -16.13 -3.57
C SER A 30 7.38 -14.83 -2.88
N GLY A 31 6.74 -14.55 -1.76
CA GLY A 31 6.83 -13.24 -1.13
C GLY A 31 6.42 -13.25 0.33
N LEU A 32 6.17 -12.05 0.85
CA LEU A 32 5.68 -11.84 2.20
C LEU A 32 4.29 -11.20 2.15
N ASP A 33 3.39 -11.77 2.95
CA ASP A 33 2.08 -11.21 3.26
C ASP A 33 2.17 -10.45 4.58
N TYR A 34 1.97 -9.14 4.50
CA TYR A 34 1.88 -8.21 5.62
C TYR A 34 0.43 -8.13 6.10
N ASN A 35 -0.03 -9.18 6.78
CA ASN A 35 -1.38 -9.29 7.29
C ASN A 35 -1.55 -8.52 8.61
N MET A 36 -2.62 -7.75 8.75
CA MET A 36 -2.85 -6.96 9.96
C MET A 36 -2.96 -7.80 11.24
N TYR A 37 -3.54 -8.99 11.15
CA TYR A 37 -3.88 -9.84 12.29
C TYR A 37 -2.82 -10.89 12.58
N SER A 38 -2.36 -11.57 11.53
CA SER A 38 -1.40 -12.66 11.63
C SER A 38 0.05 -12.15 11.61
N GLY A 39 0.28 -10.89 11.23
CA GLY A 39 1.61 -10.32 11.01
C GLY A 39 2.18 -10.70 9.66
N ILE A 40 3.50 -10.89 9.62
CA ILE A 40 4.23 -11.15 8.38
C ILE A 40 4.30 -12.67 8.15
N LEU A 41 3.76 -13.13 7.02
CA LEU A 41 3.72 -14.55 6.65
C LEU A 41 4.41 -14.77 5.31
N SER A 42 5.11 -15.90 5.15
CA SER A 42 5.55 -16.35 3.83
C SER A 42 4.34 -16.76 3.00
N VAL A 43 4.28 -16.30 1.76
CA VAL A 43 3.14 -16.56 0.85
C VAL A 43 3.63 -16.94 -0.54
N GLY A 44 3.00 -17.97 -1.11
CA GLY A 44 3.04 -18.25 -2.53
C GLY A 44 1.87 -17.56 -3.23
N VAL A 45 2.12 -16.92 -4.35
CA VAL A 45 1.11 -16.23 -5.15
C VAL A 45 1.13 -16.78 -6.56
N ASN A 46 -0.04 -17.13 -7.08
CA ASN A 46 -0.24 -17.37 -8.51
C ASN A 46 -1.46 -16.56 -8.95
N GLY A 47 -1.45 -16.05 -10.16
CA GLY A 47 -2.57 -15.27 -10.66
C GLY A 47 -2.54 -15.09 -12.15
N SER A 48 -3.59 -14.44 -12.64
CA SER A 48 -3.74 -14.04 -14.02
C SER A 48 -4.48 -12.73 -14.12
N PHE A 49 -4.24 -12.00 -15.20
CA PHE A 49 -4.95 -10.76 -15.48
C PHE A 49 -5.44 -10.69 -16.93
N THR A 50 -6.55 -10.01 -17.10
CA THR A 50 -7.08 -9.54 -18.39
C THR A 50 -7.22 -8.03 -18.32
N ALA A 51 -7.68 -7.40 -19.41
CA ALA A 51 -8.00 -5.96 -19.39
C ALA A 51 -8.98 -5.60 -18.26
N ASN A 52 -9.91 -6.49 -17.90
CA ASN A 52 -11.03 -6.18 -17.01
C ASN A 52 -10.97 -6.87 -15.65
N GLN A 53 -10.09 -7.85 -15.47
CA GLN A 53 -10.10 -8.69 -14.28
C GLN A 53 -8.71 -9.14 -13.88
N LEU A 54 -8.44 -9.10 -12.58
CA LEU A 54 -7.31 -9.72 -11.91
C LEU A 54 -7.81 -10.89 -11.05
N THR A 55 -7.21 -12.06 -11.20
CA THR A 55 -7.45 -13.22 -10.33
C THR A 55 -6.15 -13.60 -9.64
N VAL A 56 -6.20 -13.76 -8.32
CA VAL A 56 -5.04 -14.06 -7.49
C VAL A 56 -5.39 -15.16 -6.49
N THR A 57 -4.54 -16.18 -6.45
CA THR A 57 -4.54 -17.22 -5.43
C THR A 57 -3.31 -17.07 -4.56
N SER A 58 -3.54 -16.85 -3.26
CA SER A 58 -2.53 -16.90 -2.20
C SER A 58 -2.52 -18.29 -1.57
N SER A 59 -1.33 -18.81 -1.27
CA SER A 59 -1.13 -20.11 -0.62
C SER A 59 -0.09 -20.01 0.49
N TYR A 60 -0.39 -20.62 1.63
CA TYR A 60 0.44 -20.57 2.83
C TYR A 60 0.96 -21.96 3.22
N ALA A 61 2.03 -22.01 4.01
CA ALA A 61 2.71 -23.25 4.39
C ALA A 61 1.84 -24.20 5.24
N ASN A 62 0.84 -23.68 5.95
CA ASN A 62 -0.13 -24.46 6.71
C ASN A 62 -1.19 -25.15 5.81
N GLY A 63 -1.12 -24.97 4.48
CA GLY A 63 -2.06 -25.52 3.52
C GLY A 63 -3.21 -24.59 3.16
N ASP A 64 -3.38 -23.46 3.87
CA ASP A 64 -4.43 -22.50 3.57
C ASP A 64 -4.25 -21.89 2.19
N LYS A 65 -5.37 -21.74 1.49
CA LYS A 65 -5.44 -21.10 0.17
C LYS A 65 -6.63 -20.17 0.10
N SER A 66 -6.44 -19.03 -0.53
CA SER A 66 -7.51 -18.08 -0.82
C SER A 66 -7.38 -17.60 -2.25
N THR A 67 -8.49 -17.64 -2.99
CA THR A 67 -8.57 -17.10 -4.35
C THR A 67 -9.51 -15.91 -4.35
N THR A 68 -9.03 -14.79 -4.88
CA THR A 68 -9.80 -13.57 -5.06
C THR A 68 -9.77 -13.17 -6.53
N SER A 69 -10.91 -12.73 -7.03
CA SER A 69 -11.00 -12.06 -8.33
C SER A 69 -11.55 -10.66 -8.11
N ALA A 70 -10.89 -9.66 -8.71
CA ALA A 70 -11.28 -8.27 -8.66
C ALA A 70 -11.29 -7.69 -10.07
N PRO A 71 -12.15 -6.69 -10.36
CA PRO A 71 -11.99 -5.92 -11.57
C PRO A 71 -10.61 -5.26 -11.60
N SER A 72 -10.04 -5.12 -12.80
CA SER A 72 -8.83 -4.31 -12.98
C SER A 72 -9.12 -2.88 -12.52
N LEU A 73 -8.20 -2.29 -11.74
CA LEU A 73 -8.46 -0.98 -11.15
C LEU A 73 -8.58 0.11 -12.24
N PRO A 74 -9.57 1.01 -12.14
CA PRO A 74 -9.77 2.09 -13.09
C PRO A 74 -8.53 2.99 -13.21
N GLY A 75 -8.11 3.28 -14.45
CA GLY A 75 -6.90 4.07 -14.71
C GLY A 75 -5.66 3.23 -15.05
N SER A 76 -5.79 1.91 -15.23
CA SER A 76 -4.75 1.11 -15.87
C SER A 76 -4.46 1.68 -17.27
N GLY A 77 -3.27 2.27 -17.46
CA GLY A 77 -2.86 2.93 -18.71
C GLY A 77 -2.99 4.46 -18.72
N GLN A 78 -3.41 5.08 -17.62
CA GLN A 78 -3.31 6.53 -17.42
C GLN A 78 -2.06 6.84 -16.60
N ALA A 79 -1.27 7.84 -17.01
CA ALA A 79 -0.09 8.25 -16.25
C ALA A 79 -0.49 8.93 -14.94
N ALA A 80 0.25 8.63 -13.87
CA ALA A 80 0.12 9.32 -12.59
C ALA A 80 0.48 10.81 -12.72
N SER A 81 -0.10 11.66 -11.87
CA SER A 81 0.19 13.10 -11.85
C SER A 81 0.16 13.65 -10.44
N LEU A 82 1.20 14.42 -10.06
CA LEU A 82 1.25 15.09 -8.76
C LEU A 82 0.06 16.02 -8.55
N SER A 83 -0.43 16.69 -9.60
CA SER A 83 -1.58 17.58 -9.51
C SER A 83 -2.87 16.88 -9.04
N ALA A 84 -3.01 15.58 -9.31
CA ALA A 84 -4.18 14.82 -8.88
C ALA A 84 -4.21 14.62 -7.36
N ILE A 85 -3.03 14.49 -6.74
CA ILE A 85 -2.86 14.16 -5.32
C ILE A 85 -2.32 15.30 -4.45
N ALA A 86 -1.93 16.43 -5.05
CA ALA A 86 -1.41 17.58 -4.32
C ALA A 86 -2.47 18.17 -3.38
N GLY A 87 -1.99 18.66 -2.23
CA GLY A 87 -2.81 19.25 -1.16
C GLY A 87 -2.80 18.42 0.12
N ASN A 88 -3.77 18.69 0.99
CA ASN A 88 -3.98 17.94 2.22
C ASN A 88 -4.88 16.74 1.94
N LEU A 89 -4.46 15.58 2.41
CA LEU A 89 -5.19 14.33 2.39
C LEU A 89 -5.37 13.87 3.83
N ALA A 90 -6.52 13.26 4.12
CA ALA A 90 -6.79 12.61 5.39
C ALA A 90 -7.11 11.14 5.15
N GLY A 91 -6.89 10.30 6.17
CA GLY A 91 -7.23 8.90 6.06
C GLY A 91 -6.58 8.06 7.14
N ASN A 92 -6.38 6.79 6.83
CA ASN A 92 -5.87 5.82 7.79
C ASN A 92 -4.55 5.23 7.30
N SER A 93 -3.67 4.97 8.25
CA SER A 93 -2.49 4.13 8.08
C SER A 93 -2.61 2.88 8.93
N TYR A 94 -1.97 1.81 8.49
CA TYR A 94 -2.00 0.52 9.15
C TYR A 94 -0.60 -0.07 9.16
N VAL A 95 -0.12 -0.41 10.36
CA VAL A 95 1.14 -1.12 10.55
C VAL A 95 0.80 -2.50 11.10
N PRO A 96 1.18 -3.60 10.42
CA PRO A 96 0.90 -4.96 10.87
C PRO A 96 1.30 -5.15 12.35
N ARG A 97 0.40 -5.75 13.14
CA ARG A 97 0.51 -5.93 14.61
C ARG A 97 0.55 -4.67 15.47
N SER A 98 0.70 -3.48 14.89
CA SER A 98 0.65 -2.21 15.64
C SER A 98 -0.71 -1.52 15.55
N GLY A 99 -1.52 -1.88 14.53
CA GLY A 99 -2.89 -1.44 14.38
C GLY A 99 -3.04 -0.28 13.40
N MET A 100 -4.17 0.41 13.53
CA MET A 100 -4.59 1.52 12.67
C MET A 100 -4.34 2.87 13.36
N ASP A 101 -3.85 3.85 12.61
CA ASP A 101 -3.70 5.24 13.04
C ASP A 101 -4.32 6.18 12.00
N GLY A 102 -5.11 7.16 12.46
CA GLY A 102 -5.63 8.22 11.61
C GLY A 102 -4.52 9.21 11.29
N ILE A 103 -4.39 9.63 10.03
CA ILE A 103 -3.29 10.49 9.57
C ILE A 103 -3.79 11.63 8.69
N ILE A 104 -3.08 12.75 8.75
CA ILE A 104 -3.14 13.83 7.77
C ILE A 104 -1.81 13.90 7.04
N VAL A 105 -1.88 14.03 5.72
CA VAL A 105 -0.74 14.07 4.81
C VAL A 105 -0.85 15.29 3.91
N ASN A 106 0.20 16.08 3.83
CA ASN A 106 0.36 17.10 2.82
C ASN A 106 1.28 16.60 1.71
N VAL A 107 0.81 16.65 0.46
CA VAL A 107 1.60 16.42 -0.74
C VAL A 107 1.82 17.75 -1.44
N ALA A 108 3.07 18.20 -1.49
CA ALA A 108 3.44 19.41 -2.21
C ALA A 108 3.54 19.15 -3.72
N ASN A 109 3.41 20.21 -4.52
CA ASN A 109 3.46 20.13 -5.99
C ASN A 109 4.81 19.62 -6.55
N ASN A 110 5.86 19.62 -5.73
CA ASN A 110 7.18 19.07 -6.07
C ASN A 110 7.35 17.60 -5.60
N GLY A 111 6.29 16.96 -5.10
CA GLY A 111 6.32 15.57 -4.63
C GLY A 111 6.86 15.40 -3.20
N GLN A 112 7.12 16.47 -2.46
CA GLN A 112 7.46 16.36 -1.04
C GLN A 112 6.23 15.98 -0.21
N ILE A 113 6.42 15.03 0.71
CA ILE A 113 5.40 14.59 1.67
C ILE A 113 5.77 15.11 3.06
N SER A 114 4.76 15.59 3.78
CA SER A 114 4.80 15.71 5.24
C SER A 114 3.51 15.18 5.83
N GLY A 115 3.55 14.62 7.03
CA GLY A 115 2.35 14.09 7.66
C GLY A 115 2.50 13.80 9.14
N GLN A 116 1.37 13.56 9.77
CA GLN A 116 1.28 13.26 11.19
C GLN A 116 0.03 12.46 11.54
N SER A 117 0.10 11.77 12.68
CA SER A 117 -1.07 11.17 13.32
C SER A 117 -2.06 12.24 13.79
N THR A 118 -3.35 11.93 13.64
CA THR A 118 -4.47 12.70 14.20
C THR A 118 -4.90 12.20 15.57
N ILE A 119 -4.38 11.06 16.01
CA ILE A 119 -4.68 10.51 17.33
C ILE A 119 -3.96 11.35 18.38
N SER A 120 -4.74 11.95 19.28
CA SER A 120 -4.20 12.71 20.41
C SER A 120 -3.27 11.83 21.25
N GLY A 121 -2.02 12.26 21.41
CA GLY A 121 -1.01 11.52 22.17
C GLY A 121 -0.16 10.55 21.35
N SER A 122 -0.53 10.19 20.11
CA SER A 122 0.39 9.51 19.19
C SER A 122 1.50 10.49 18.83
N GLY A 123 1.18 11.61 18.19
CA GLY A 123 2.20 12.58 17.78
C GLY A 123 3.24 12.00 16.82
N CYS A 124 3.00 10.81 16.23
CA CYS A 124 3.84 10.28 15.16
C CYS A 124 3.88 11.28 14.00
N ARG A 125 5.09 11.57 13.51
CA ARG A 125 5.34 12.48 12.39
C ARG A 125 6.22 11.81 11.35
N PHE A 126 6.00 12.12 10.09
CA PHE A 126 6.79 11.61 8.98
C PHE A 126 6.96 12.66 7.88
N ASN A 127 7.99 12.47 7.07
CA ASN A 127 8.18 13.19 5.83
C ASN A 127 8.62 12.20 4.74
N GLY A 128 8.74 12.67 3.49
CA GLY A 128 9.13 11.79 2.42
C GLY A 128 8.94 12.37 1.04
N THR A 129 8.89 11.49 0.05
CA THR A 129 8.67 11.84 -1.36
C THR A 129 7.67 10.92 -2.02
N ILE A 130 6.98 11.46 -3.01
CA ILE A 130 6.12 10.74 -3.93
C ILE A 130 6.42 11.17 -5.36
N THR A 131 6.68 10.19 -6.22
CA THR A 131 7.07 10.42 -7.61
C THR A 131 6.12 9.66 -8.54
N PRO A 132 5.43 10.35 -9.46
CA PRO A 132 4.53 9.68 -10.40
C PRO A 132 5.30 8.87 -11.43
N ASP A 133 4.76 7.72 -11.81
CA ASP A 133 5.19 6.97 -12.99
C ASP A 133 4.65 7.64 -14.27
N ALA A 134 5.48 7.68 -15.31
CA ALA A 134 5.16 8.38 -16.55
C ALA A 134 4.15 7.65 -17.46
N LYS A 135 3.85 6.38 -17.18
CA LYS A 135 3.02 5.51 -18.02
C LYS A 135 1.89 4.84 -17.27
N LEU A 136 2.07 4.63 -15.97
CA LEU A 136 1.14 3.91 -15.12
C LEU A 136 0.57 4.85 -14.07
N ASN A 137 -0.62 4.51 -13.58
CA ASN A 137 -1.23 5.14 -12.43
C ASN A 137 -0.58 4.59 -11.16
N LEU A 138 0.71 4.84 -11.03
CA LEU A 138 1.56 4.36 -9.95
C LEU A 138 2.42 5.51 -9.47
N TYR A 139 2.60 5.58 -8.16
CA TYR A 139 3.50 6.51 -7.54
C TYR A 139 4.53 5.72 -6.74
N THR A 140 5.80 6.02 -6.92
CA THR A 140 6.84 5.55 -6.01
C THR A 140 6.82 6.41 -4.76
N VAL A 141 6.79 5.78 -3.59
CA VAL A 141 6.68 6.45 -2.30
C VAL A 141 7.88 6.10 -1.43
N SER A 142 8.47 7.11 -0.79
CA SER A 142 9.48 6.97 0.24
C SER A 142 9.06 7.78 1.45
N LEU A 143 9.07 7.21 2.65
CA LEU A 143 8.73 7.91 3.89
C LEU A 143 9.80 7.66 4.94
N THR A 144 10.08 8.67 5.77
CA THR A 144 10.94 8.59 6.95
C THR A 144 10.17 9.05 8.19
N PHE A 145 10.19 8.23 9.24
CA PHE A 145 9.53 8.53 10.50
C PHE A 145 10.43 9.37 11.40
N LEU A 146 9.88 10.43 11.99
CA LEU A 146 10.67 11.50 12.60
C LEU A 146 10.83 11.36 14.12
N ASN A 147 10.03 10.51 14.77
CA ASN A 147 10.06 10.37 16.22
C ASN A 147 9.70 8.95 16.69
N ASN A 148 9.99 8.69 17.97
CA ASN A 148 9.81 7.38 18.59
C ASN A 148 8.35 7.04 18.92
N ASN A 149 7.43 7.96 18.65
CA ASN A 149 6.01 7.68 18.81
C ASN A 149 5.43 6.93 17.59
N CYS A 150 6.15 6.93 16.48
CA CYS A 150 5.78 6.13 15.32
C CYS A 150 6.02 4.65 15.59
N ALA A 151 5.08 3.80 15.21
CA ALA A 151 5.17 2.34 15.41
C ALA A 151 6.43 1.72 14.77
N LEU A 152 6.94 2.33 13.70
CA LEU A 152 8.15 1.89 13.00
C LEU A 152 9.45 2.49 13.59
N GLY A 153 9.36 3.38 14.58
CA GLY A 153 10.51 4.03 15.25
C GLY A 153 11.07 5.25 14.52
N ALA A 154 11.81 6.09 15.25
CA ALA A 154 12.46 7.28 14.67
C ALA A 154 13.60 6.90 13.71
N GLY A 155 13.73 7.64 12.61
CA GLY A 155 14.76 7.44 11.59
C GLY A 155 14.48 6.28 10.63
N THR A 156 13.48 5.44 10.93
CA THR A 156 13.10 4.34 10.04
C THR A 156 12.57 4.89 8.72
N SER A 157 13.05 4.32 7.62
CA SER A 157 12.58 4.67 6.27
C SER A 157 11.92 3.48 5.60
N VAL A 158 10.81 3.74 4.93
CA VAL A 158 10.07 2.75 4.15
C VAL A 158 9.96 3.20 2.70
N ASN A 159 10.02 2.25 1.78
CA ASN A 159 9.85 2.49 0.35
C ASN A 159 8.77 1.57 -0.21
N GLY A 160 8.01 2.08 -1.16
CA GLY A 160 6.98 1.29 -1.81
C GLY A 160 6.25 2.06 -2.87
N ALA A 161 4.96 1.77 -3.00
CA ALA A 161 4.16 2.31 -4.07
C ALA A 161 2.74 2.66 -3.61
N ALA A 162 2.16 3.63 -4.30
CA ALA A 162 0.77 4.01 -4.17
C ALA A 162 0.09 4.12 -5.54
N MET A 163 -1.23 4.09 -5.55
CA MET A 163 -2.05 4.24 -6.73
C MET A 163 -3.30 5.02 -6.37
N LEU A 164 -3.72 5.91 -7.28
CA LEU A 164 -4.94 6.68 -7.14
C LEU A 164 -6.11 5.90 -7.72
N ASP A 165 -7.06 5.47 -6.90
CA ASP A 165 -8.36 5.05 -7.41
C ASP A 165 -9.10 6.27 -7.96
N THR A 166 -9.16 6.39 -9.28
CA THR A 166 -9.76 7.53 -9.98
C THR A 166 -11.28 7.59 -9.85
N GLN A 167 -11.95 6.50 -9.47
CA GLN A 167 -13.40 6.48 -9.24
C GLN A 167 -13.76 7.05 -7.88
N THR A 168 -12.96 6.72 -6.86
CA THR A 168 -13.25 7.10 -5.47
C THR A 168 -12.41 8.28 -4.97
N GLY A 169 -11.36 8.66 -5.70
CA GLY A 169 -10.40 9.68 -5.29
C GLY A 169 -9.46 9.21 -4.17
N ARG A 170 -9.42 7.91 -3.87
CA ARG A 170 -8.59 7.34 -2.80
C ARG A 170 -7.18 7.05 -3.28
N LEU A 171 -6.18 7.54 -2.57
CA LEU A 171 -4.78 7.18 -2.75
C LEU A 171 -4.46 6.00 -1.82
N LEU A 172 -4.30 4.82 -2.42
CA LEU A 172 -4.02 3.56 -1.72
C LEU A 172 -2.55 3.21 -1.90
N GLY A 173 -1.84 2.89 -0.83
CA GLY A 173 -0.42 2.55 -0.93
C GLY A 173 0.09 1.63 0.15
N ALA A 174 1.27 1.07 -0.11
CA ALA A 174 2.03 0.28 0.85
C ALA A 174 3.53 0.50 0.67
N ALA A 175 4.27 0.44 1.78
CA ALA A 175 5.71 0.60 1.81
C ALA A 175 6.32 -0.32 2.87
N THR A 176 7.57 -0.73 2.66
CA THR A 176 8.30 -1.59 3.61
C THR A 176 9.71 -1.07 3.87
N THR A 177 10.32 -1.49 4.97
CA THR A 177 11.74 -1.20 5.26
C THR A 177 12.70 -2.10 4.44
N GLY A 178 12.16 -2.97 3.58
CA GLY A 178 12.89 -3.96 2.78
C GLY A 178 12.08 -5.24 2.54
N GLN A 179 12.66 -6.23 1.87
CA GLN A 179 11.96 -7.48 1.50
C GLN A 179 11.64 -8.40 2.67
N SER A 180 12.27 -8.21 3.83
CA SER A 180 12.00 -8.94 5.09
C SER A 180 11.73 -8.00 6.26
N GLY A 181 11.49 -6.73 5.95
CA GLY A 181 11.35 -5.64 6.91
C GLY A 181 9.93 -5.49 7.43
N GLN A 182 9.70 -4.47 8.26
CA GLN A 182 8.37 -4.03 8.66
C GLN A 182 7.65 -3.35 7.49
N GLY A 183 6.33 -3.20 7.60
CA GLY A 183 5.48 -2.67 6.56
C GLY A 183 4.47 -1.65 7.06
N ILE A 184 4.02 -0.78 6.17
CA ILE A 184 2.90 0.14 6.39
C ILE A 184 2.04 0.16 5.13
N MET A 185 0.73 0.26 5.31
CA MET A 185 -0.21 0.58 4.23
C MET A 185 -1.05 1.79 4.62
N PHE A 186 -1.54 2.51 3.63
CA PHE A 186 -2.36 3.70 3.84
C PHE A 186 -3.46 3.82 2.81
N ASP A 187 -4.52 4.48 3.23
CA ASP A 187 -5.69 4.82 2.44
C ASP A 187 -6.06 6.26 2.74
N LEU A 188 -5.84 7.13 1.77
CA LEU A 188 -5.93 8.58 1.89
C LEU A 188 -6.96 9.14 0.90
N HIS A 189 -7.63 10.22 1.26
CA HIS A 189 -8.57 10.95 0.41
C HIS A 189 -8.49 12.45 0.71
N LYS A 190 -8.97 13.27 -0.22
CA LYS A 190 -9.11 14.72 -0.02
C LYS A 190 -10.27 15.05 0.93
#